data_AF-A0A8B7E2B4-F1
#
_entry.id   AF-A0A8B7E2B4-F1
#
_cell.length_a   1.000
_cell.length_b   1.000
_cell.length_c   1.000
_cell.angle_alpha   90.00
_cell.angle_beta   90.00
_cell.angle_gamma   90.00
#
_symmetry.space_group_name_H-M   'P 1'
#
loop_
_entity.id
_entity.type
_entity.pdbx_description
1 polymer ?
#
loop_
_entity_poly.entity_id
_entity_poly.type
_entity_poly.pdbx_seq_one_letter_code
_entity_poly.pdbx_strand_id
1 'polypeptide(L)'
;MDQLFTHPKKNETTIFSQTFKLKFSNSVGVDWRTLGRWLNIEDSYLDIIDKDNSKSDEKAYSMLTKWLQMKDNPTLEDLKTALKEMNRMDLVRKVDEFTKTSNSPVSSKFSANK
;
A
#
# COMPACT_ATOMS: atom_id res chain seq x y z
N MET A 1 -5.59 -32.72 18.08
CA MET A 1 -6.22 -32.07 16.91
C MET A 1 -5.85 -30.59 17.00
N ASP A 2 -4.64 -30.28 16.58
CA ASP A 2 -4.02 -28.97 16.75
C ASP A 2 -4.68 -27.94 15.84
N GLN A 3 -5.42 -27.00 16.42
CA GLN A 3 -5.86 -25.80 15.72
C GLN A 3 -4.75 -24.76 15.79
N LEU A 4 -3.83 -24.83 14.82
CA LEU A 4 -2.88 -23.77 14.51
C LEU A 4 -3.62 -22.56 13.92
N PHE A 5 -4.24 -21.75 14.78
CA PHE A 5 -4.58 -20.38 14.43
C PHE A 5 -3.30 -19.55 14.49
N THR A 6 -2.56 -19.54 13.38
CA THR A 6 -1.45 -18.61 13.20
C THR A 6 -2.04 -17.20 13.07
N HIS A 7 -2.13 -16.50 14.20
CA HIS A 7 -2.44 -15.07 14.21
C HIS A 7 -1.40 -14.34 13.33
N PRO A 8 -1.81 -13.53 12.34
CA PRO A 8 -0.87 -12.71 11.61
C PRO A 8 -0.21 -11.75 12.59
N LYS A 9 1.12 -11.80 12.61
CA LYS A 9 2.02 -10.99 13.45
C LYS A 9 1.60 -9.51 13.36
N LYS A 10 1.27 -8.94 14.52
CA LYS A 10 0.70 -7.60 14.79
C LYS A 10 1.55 -6.40 14.31
N ASN A 11 2.57 -6.65 13.49
CA ASN A 11 3.62 -5.70 13.12
C ASN A 11 3.56 -5.32 11.63
N GLU A 12 2.93 -6.13 10.76
CA GLU A 12 2.76 -5.81 9.33
C GLU A 12 1.47 -5.04 9.02
N THR A 13 0.41 -5.24 9.81
CA THR A 13 -0.84 -4.45 9.73
C THR A 13 -0.63 -2.96 10.04
N THR A 14 0.45 -2.61 10.74
CA THR A 14 0.88 -1.22 10.96
C THR A 14 1.50 -0.57 9.72
N ILE A 15 2.05 -1.35 8.79
CA ILE A 15 2.79 -0.83 7.62
C ILE A 15 1.82 -0.22 6.61
N PHE A 16 0.72 -0.90 6.32
CA PHE A 16 -0.34 -0.39 5.44
C PHE A 16 -1.33 0.50 6.20
N SER A 17 -0.79 1.45 6.97
CA SER A 17 -1.59 2.43 7.71
C SER A 17 -2.51 3.22 6.78
N GLN A 18 -3.56 3.80 7.35
CA GLN A 18 -4.46 4.68 6.61
C GLN A 18 -3.71 5.81 5.87
N THR A 19 -2.71 6.39 6.52
CA THR A 19 -1.86 7.44 5.96
C THR A 19 -1.01 6.93 4.79
N PHE A 20 -0.44 5.73 4.91
CA PHE A 20 0.28 5.09 3.80
C PHE A 20 -0.64 4.93 2.59
N LYS A 21 -1.83 4.33 2.79
CA LYS A 21 -2.79 4.09 1.71
C LYS A 21 -3.19 5.39 1.02
N LEU A 22 -3.49 6.46 1.75
CA LEU A 22 -3.82 7.76 1.16
C LEU A 22 -2.66 8.35 0.35
N LYS A 23 -1.47 8.48 0.93
CA LYS A 23 -0.30 9.08 0.24
C LYS A 23 0.15 8.27 -0.97
N PHE A 24 0.13 6.95 -0.85
CA PHE A 24 0.52 6.06 -1.93
C PHE A 24 -0.49 6.07 -3.08
N SER A 25 -1.80 6.06 -2.77
CA SER A 25 -2.86 6.10 -3.79
C SER A 25 -2.81 7.37 -4.64
N ASN A 26 -2.56 8.53 -4.01
CA ASN A 26 -2.34 9.79 -4.72
C ASN A 26 -1.15 9.71 -5.69
N SER A 27 -0.13 8.92 -5.36
CA SER A 27 1.05 8.74 -6.19
C SER A 27 0.84 7.76 -7.33
N VAL A 28 0.03 6.73 -7.12
CA VAL A 28 -0.34 5.75 -8.15
C VAL A 28 -1.20 6.43 -9.23
N GLY A 29 -2.21 7.21 -8.82
CA GLY A 29 -3.04 7.97 -9.75
C GLY A 29 -3.67 7.08 -10.83
N VAL A 30 -3.53 7.48 -12.10
CA VAL A 30 -4.18 6.83 -13.25
C VAL A 30 -3.74 5.38 -13.50
N ASP A 31 -2.58 4.98 -12.98
CA ASP A 31 -2.02 3.64 -13.18
C ASP A 31 -2.60 2.57 -12.25
N TRP A 32 -3.58 2.96 -11.42
CA TRP A 32 -4.20 2.08 -10.42
C TRP A 32 -4.74 0.78 -11.01
N ARG A 33 -5.31 0.81 -12.21
CA ARG A 33 -5.91 -0.37 -12.84
C ARG A 33 -4.84 -1.36 -13.28
N THR A 34 -3.77 -0.84 -13.88
CA THR A 34 -2.60 -1.65 -14.26
C THR A 34 -1.94 -2.25 -13.02
N LEU A 35 -1.78 -1.47 -11.95
CA LEU A 35 -1.25 -1.97 -10.67
C LEU A 35 -2.15 -3.06 -10.07
N GLY A 36 -3.47 -2.87 -10.08
CA GLY A 36 -4.42 -3.86 -9.59
C GLY A 36 -4.28 -5.22 -10.30
N ARG A 37 -4.06 -5.21 -11.62
CA ARG A 37 -3.80 -6.44 -12.40
C ARG A 37 -2.50 -7.13 -12.01
N TRP A 38 -1.41 -6.37 -11.83
CA TRP A 38 -0.14 -6.93 -11.35
C TRP A 38 -0.21 -7.45 -9.92
N LEU A 39 -1.11 -6.90 -9.11
CA LEU A 39 -1.45 -7.40 -7.78
C LEU A 39 -2.48 -8.53 -7.80
N ASN A 40 -2.80 -9.05 -8.98
CA ASN A 40 -3.71 -10.17 -9.22
C ASN A 40 -5.14 -9.94 -8.72
N ILE A 41 -5.62 -8.69 -8.78
CA ILE A 41 -7.03 -8.36 -8.58
C ILE A 41 -7.77 -8.64 -9.89
N GLU A 42 -8.86 -9.39 -9.82
CA GLU A 42 -9.68 -9.69 -11.00
C GLU A 42 -10.27 -8.41 -11.61
N ASP A 43 -10.37 -8.37 -12.94
CA ASP A 43 -10.95 -7.23 -13.67
C ASP A 43 -12.39 -6.94 -13.24
N SER A 44 -13.16 -7.96 -12.80
CA SER A 44 -14.51 -7.80 -12.25
C SER A 44 -14.54 -6.82 -11.06
N TYR A 45 -13.58 -6.91 -10.15
CA TYR A 45 -13.46 -6.00 -9.01
C TYR A 45 -12.89 -4.64 -9.43
N LEU A 46 -11.98 -4.62 -10.40
CA LEU A 46 -11.47 -3.35 -10.94
C LEU A 46 -12.57 -2.54 -11.63
N ASP A 47 -13.48 -3.21 -12.34
CA ASP A 47 -14.63 -2.57 -12.98
C ASP A 47 -15.63 -2.01 -11.96
N ILE A 48 -15.82 -2.71 -10.82
CA ILE A 48 -16.62 -2.20 -9.70
C ILE A 48 -15.95 -0.94 -9.12
N ILE A 49 -14.65 -0.98 -8.86
CA ILE A 49 -13.88 0.17 -8.34
C ILE A 49 -13.97 1.37 -9.29
N ASP A 50 -13.87 1.12 -10.61
CA ASP A 50 -13.93 2.16 -11.63
C ASP A 50 -15.29 2.87 -11.68
N LYS A 51 -16.38 2.13 -11.41
CA LYS A 51 -17.76 2.64 -11.35
C LYS A 51 -18.06 3.37 -10.04
N ASP A 52 -17.56 2.85 -8.92
CA ASP A 52 -17.88 3.37 -7.58
C ASP A 52 -17.12 4.65 -7.23
N ASN A 53 -16.02 4.94 -7.94
CA ASN A 53 -15.15 6.08 -7.66
C ASN A 53 -14.97 6.91 -8.93
N SER A 54 -14.95 8.23 -8.81
CA SER A 54 -14.76 9.10 -9.98
C SER A 54 -13.30 9.45 -10.22
N LYS A 55 -12.56 9.71 -9.15
CA LYS A 55 -11.16 10.17 -9.22
C LYS A 55 -10.17 9.02 -9.19
N SER A 56 -9.04 9.20 -9.86
CA SER A 56 -8.00 8.17 -9.97
C SER A 56 -7.33 7.82 -8.64
N ASP A 57 -7.18 8.80 -7.74
CA ASP A 57 -6.65 8.60 -6.39
C ASP A 57 -7.63 7.81 -5.50
N GLU A 58 -8.93 8.11 -5.57
CA GLU A 58 -9.98 7.33 -4.91
C GLU A 58 -10.03 5.89 -5.43
N LYS A 59 -9.92 5.70 -6.75
CA LYS A 59 -9.80 4.37 -7.39
C LYS A 59 -8.55 3.62 -6.91
N ALA A 60 -7.40 4.29 -6.89
CA ALA A 60 -6.15 3.71 -6.38
C ALA A 60 -6.26 3.29 -4.91
N TYR A 61 -6.93 4.10 -4.09
CA TYR A 61 -7.15 3.80 -2.68
C TYR A 61 -8.05 2.58 -2.49
N SER A 62 -9.14 2.50 -3.23
CA SER A 62 -10.06 1.36 -3.21
C SER A 62 -9.38 0.10 -3.73
N MET A 63 -8.59 0.18 -4.80
CA MET A 63 -7.78 -0.92 -5.33
C MET A 63 -6.77 -1.44 -4.30
N LEU A 64 -6.00 -0.54 -3.68
CA LEU A 64 -5.01 -0.92 -2.67
C LEU A 64 -5.68 -1.56 -1.44
N THR A 65 -6.82 -1.02 -1.01
CA THR A 65 -7.61 -1.58 0.09
C THR A 65 -8.12 -2.97 -0.26
N LYS A 66 -8.60 -3.17 -1.49
CA LYS A 66 -9.09 -4.46 -1.98
C LYS A 66 -7.98 -5.51 -2.00
N TRP A 67 -6.81 -5.17 -2.52
CA TRP A 67 -5.65 -6.06 -2.51
C TRP A 67 -5.28 -6.51 -1.09
N LEU A 68 -5.24 -5.58 -0.13
CA LEU A 68 -4.94 -5.88 1.28
C LEU A 68 -5.98 -6.79 1.94
N GLN A 69 -7.23 -6.77 1.47
CA GLN A 69 -8.30 -7.63 1.97
C GLN A 69 -8.29 -9.02 1.33
N MET A 70 -7.82 -9.14 0.09
CA MET A 70 -7.82 -10.41 -0.66
C MET A 70 -6.64 -11.31 -0.30
N LYS A 71 -5.51 -10.73 0.09
CA LYS A 71 -4.29 -11.48 0.37
C LYS A 71 -4.19 -11.76 1.87
N ASP A 72 -3.88 -13.01 2.23
CA ASP A 72 -3.74 -13.42 3.65
C ASP A 72 -2.58 -12.71 4.35
N ASN A 73 -1.46 -12.52 3.63
CA ASN A 73 -0.28 -11.81 4.15
C ASN A 73 0.32 -10.89 3.06
N PRO A 74 -0.28 -9.71 2.82
CA PRO A 74 0.26 -8.76 1.86
C PRO A 74 1.55 -8.15 2.39
N THR A 75 2.61 -8.15 1.58
CA THR A 75 3.92 -7.59 1.97
C THR A 75 4.30 -6.38 1.11
N LEU A 76 5.20 -5.55 1.62
CA LEU A 76 5.78 -4.46 0.82
C LEU A 76 6.54 -4.97 -0.39
N GLU A 77 7.17 -6.14 -0.29
CA GLU A 77 7.93 -6.72 -1.39
C GLU A 77 7.03 -7.20 -2.52
N ASP A 78 5.83 -7.70 -2.23
CA ASP A 78 4.82 -7.98 -3.25
C ASP A 78 4.45 -6.72 -4.03
N LEU A 79 4.16 -5.63 -3.30
CA LEU A 79 3.82 -4.34 -3.90
C LEU A 79 4.98 -3.81 -4.74
N LYS A 80 6.20 -3.82 -4.21
CA LYS A 80 7.40 -3.37 -4.93
C LYS A 80 7.70 -4.22 -6.16
N THR A 81 7.45 -5.53 -6.10
CA THR A 81 7.64 -6.42 -7.24
C THR A 81 6.67 -6.05 -8.36
N ALA A 82 5.38 -5.90 -8.07
CA ALA A 82 4.39 -5.43 -9.04
C ALA A 82 4.78 -4.08 -9.67
N LEU A 83 5.27 -3.13 -8.86
CA LEU A 83 5.73 -1.83 -9.36
C LEU A 83 6.98 -1.92 -10.25
N LYS A 84 7.91 -2.84 -9.96
CA LYS A 84 9.10 -3.10 -10.80
C LYS A 84 8.69 -3.69 -12.15
N GLU A 85 7.75 -4.63 -12.17
CA GLU A 85 7.20 -5.21 -13.40
C GLU A 85 6.48 -4.15 -14.25
N MET A 86 5.83 -3.18 -13.60
CA MET A 86 5.27 -1.99 -14.27
C MET A 86 6.32 -0.97 -14.72
N ASN A 87 7.61 -1.19 -14.44
CA ASN A 87 8.69 -0.22 -14.62
C ASN A 87 8.48 1.13 -13.89
N ARG A 88 7.70 1.13 -12.79
CA ARG A 88 7.38 2.31 -11.97
C ARG A 88 8.32 2.44 -10.77
N MET A 89 9.60 2.59 -11.07
CA MET A 89 10.65 2.75 -10.05
C MET A 89 10.48 4.02 -9.20
N ASP A 90 9.79 5.04 -9.72
CA ASP A 90 9.37 6.22 -8.96
C ASP A 90 8.42 5.84 -7.80
N LEU A 91 7.48 4.94 -8.03
CA LEU A 91 6.56 4.46 -7.00
C LEU A 91 7.25 3.54 -6.00
N VAL A 92 8.20 2.72 -6.44
CA VAL A 92 9.04 1.90 -5.54
C VAL A 92 9.75 2.78 -4.51
N ARG A 93 10.37 3.89 -4.94
CA ARG A 93 11.02 4.84 -4.03
C ARG A 93 10.04 5.46 -3.03
N LYS A 94 8.83 5.82 -3.48
CA LYS A 94 7.79 6.36 -2.60
C LYS A 94 7.34 5.36 -1.52
N VAL A 95 7.28 4.07 -1.85
CA VAL A 95 7.01 3.02 -0.85
C VAL A 95 8.09 3.04 0.24
N ASP A 96 9.37 3.12 -0.14
CA ASP A 96 10.48 3.20 0.82
C ASP A 96 10.44 4.48 1.65
N GLU A 97 10.12 5.62 1.05
CA GLU A 97 10.00 6.91 1.76
C GLU A 97 8.90 6.86 2.82
N PHE A 98 7.70 6.39 2.46
CA PHE A 98 6.55 6.36 3.36
C PHE A 98 6.72 5.36 4.51
N THR A 99 7.50 4.30 4.29
CA THR A 99 7.77 3.28 5.31
C THR A 99 8.93 3.69 6.23
N LYS A 100 9.95 4.38 5.73
CA LYS A 100 11.04 4.97 6.55
C LYS A 100 10.53 6.03 7.52
N THR A 101 9.56 6.85 7.12
CA THR A 101 8.96 7.85 8.02
C THR A 101 8.26 7.25 9.25
N SER A 102 7.96 5.94 9.27
CA SER A 102 7.34 5.27 10.42
C SER A 102 8.36 4.77 11.46
N ASN A 103 9.65 4.65 11.10
CA ASN A 103 10.69 4.04 11.95
C ASN A 103 11.70 5.05 12.51
N SER A 104 11.54 6.35 12.26
CA SER A 104 12.37 7.35 12.93
C SER A 104 11.83 7.58 14.34
N PRO A 105 12.61 7.34 15.41
CA PRO A 105 12.34 8.04 16.65
C PRO A 105 12.41 9.52 16.29
N VAL A 106 11.35 10.26 16.59
CA VAL A 106 11.34 11.72 16.53
C VAL A 106 12.67 12.18 17.13
N SER A 107 13.52 12.77 16.30
CA SER A 107 14.73 13.43 16.74
C SER A 107 14.30 14.56 17.66
N SER A 108 14.23 14.25 18.95
CA SER A 108 14.32 15.16 20.07
C SER A 108 15.63 15.93 19.96
N LYS A 109 15.68 16.95 19.10
CA LYS A 109 16.73 17.98 19.11
C LYS A 109 16.17 19.30 18.57
N PHE A 110 15.40 19.98 19.42
CA PHE A 110 15.54 21.44 19.61
C PHE A 110 15.21 21.76 21.08
N SER A 111 16.10 21.33 21.96
CA SER A 111 16.37 22.04 23.21
C SER A 111 17.81 22.54 23.14
N ALA A 112 18.03 23.72 23.72
CA ALA A 112 19.29 24.43 23.96
C ALA A 112 19.81 25.25 22.76
N ASN A 113 20.11 26.56 22.82
CA ASN A 113 20.21 27.60 23.85
C ASN A 113 20.12 28.95 23.08
N LYS A 114 19.66 30.09 23.62
CA LYS A 114 20.27 30.91 24.67
C LYS A 114 19.32 32.08 24.99
#